data_AF-A0A2Z6E8Y0-F1
#
_entry.id   AF-A0A2Z6E8Y0-F1
#
_cell.length_a   1.000
_cell.length_b   1.000
_cell.length_c   1.000
_cell.angle_alpha   90.00
_cell.angle_beta   90.00
_cell.angle_gamma   90.00
#
_symmetry.space_group_name_H-M   'P 1'
#
loop_
_entity.id
_entity.type
_entity.pdbx_description
1 polymer ?
#
loop_
_entity_poly.entity_id
_entity_poly.type
_entity_poly.pdbx_seq_one_letter_code
_entity_poly.pdbx_strand_id
1 'polypeptide(L)'
;MSRYLVLAGCACLAVAGAALAQTATTPPAPPSAGSQHVPDPERQLERLSRKLDLAPGQQAQLRPILERRRQDLEAVRADTSLSPAERRAKAAQILRDSERQIESVLTDSQRQQWQALRQSMRQHHPGRAPAAAASTVDH
;
A
#
# COMPACT_ATOMS: atom_id res chain seq x y z
N MET A 1 64.90 -31.78 8.73
CA MET A 1 65.44 -33.01 9.35
C MET A 1 64.37 -33.64 10.24
N SER A 2 64.32 -34.97 10.21
CA SER A 2 63.72 -35.90 11.20
C SER A 2 62.20 -36.06 11.31
N ARG A 3 61.78 -37.24 10.82
CA ARG A 3 60.57 -38.00 11.15
C ARG A 3 60.75 -38.70 12.52
N TYR A 4 59.66 -39.34 12.97
CA TYR A 4 59.47 -40.40 14.00
C TYR A 4 58.63 -39.94 15.22
N LEU A 5 57.37 -40.37 15.44
CA LEU A 5 56.75 -41.69 15.65
C LEU A 5 56.81 -42.12 17.14
N VAL A 6 55.65 -42.41 17.74
CA VAL A 6 55.31 -43.36 18.85
C VAL A 6 54.14 -42.77 19.68
N LEU A 7 52.88 -43.15 19.44
CA LEU A 7 52.14 -44.31 20.00
C LEU A 7 51.94 -44.26 21.52
N ALA A 8 50.76 -43.78 21.94
CA ALA A 8 50.09 -44.24 23.15
C ALA A 8 48.61 -44.43 22.81
N GLY A 9 48.23 -45.69 22.58
CA GLY A 9 46.85 -46.07 22.40
C GLY A 9 46.12 -46.12 23.74
N CYS A 10 44.96 -45.47 23.79
CA CYS A 10 43.87 -45.87 24.67
C CYS A 10 42.65 -46.11 23.79
N ALA A 11 42.22 -47.36 23.76
CA ALA A 11 41.08 -47.85 23.02
C ALA A 11 39.79 -47.73 23.85
N CYS A 12 38.71 -47.42 23.14
CA CYS A 12 37.31 -47.72 23.43
C CYS A 12 36.60 -46.97 24.57
N LEU A 13 35.69 -46.06 24.22
CA LEU A 13 34.26 -46.41 24.16
C LEU A 13 33.43 -45.30 23.49
N ALA A 14 32.55 -45.73 22.59
CA ALA A 14 31.72 -44.91 21.74
C ALA A 14 30.61 -44.18 22.50
N VAL A 15 30.41 -42.89 22.19
CA VAL A 15 29.13 -42.21 22.28
C VAL A 15 28.86 -41.56 20.93
N ALA A 16 27.61 -41.75 20.48
CA ALA A 16 27.11 -41.57 19.13
C ALA A 16 27.33 -40.18 18.54
N GLY A 17 27.53 -40.16 17.23
CA GLY A 17 27.56 -38.94 16.44
C GLY A 17 26.19 -38.29 16.31
N ALA A 18 26.19 -36.96 16.36
CA ALA A 18 25.34 -36.10 15.55
C ALA A 18 25.98 -34.71 15.55
N ALA A 19 26.97 -34.53 14.68
CA ALA A 19 27.31 -33.20 14.23
C ALA A 19 26.19 -32.74 13.29
N LEU A 20 25.33 -31.84 13.76
CA LEU A 20 24.73 -30.81 12.93
C LEU A 20 24.61 -29.53 13.73
N ALA A 21 25.51 -28.60 13.41
CA ALA A 21 25.32 -27.19 13.66
C ALA A 21 23.93 -26.76 13.19
N GLN A 22 23.14 -26.21 14.10
CA GLN A 22 22.05 -25.31 13.72
C GLN A 22 22.18 -24.10 14.64
N THR A 23 23.01 -23.15 14.19
CA THR A 23 22.89 -21.75 14.55
C THR A 23 21.41 -21.38 14.41
N ALA A 24 20.80 -20.96 15.52
CA ALA A 24 19.44 -20.45 15.53
C ALA A 24 19.41 -19.11 14.76
N THR A 25 19.36 -19.21 13.44
CA THR A 25 18.93 -18.11 12.56
C THR A 25 17.46 -17.92 12.84
N THR A 26 17.14 -16.98 13.73
CA THR A 26 15.78 -16.46 13.87
C THR A 26 15.39 -15.91 12.49
N PRO A 27 14.34 -16.44 11.85
CA PRO A 27 13.86 -15.88 10.58
C PRO A 27 13.49 -14.41 10.78
N PRO A 28 13.83 -13.49 9.86
CA PRO A 28 13.31 -12.13 9.93
C PRO A 28 11.79 -12.20 9.90
N ALA A 29 11.14 -11.61 10.91
CA ALA A 29 9.69 -11.52 10.97
C ALA A 29 9.13 -10.92 9.66
N PRO A 30 8.03 -11.45 9.09
CA PRO A 30 7.41 -10.86 7.92
C PRO A 30 7.01 -9.41 8.20
N PRO A 31 7.07 -8.49 7.20
CA PRO A 31 6.69 -7.10 7.40
C PRO A 31 5.25 -7.05 7.91
N SER A 32 5.06 -6.33 9.02
CA SER A 32 3.74 -6.13 9.62
C SER A 32 2.75 -5.61 8.57
N ALA A 33 1.75 -6.42 8.24
CA ALA A 33 0.60 -5.98 7.48
C ALA A 33 -0.13 -4.90 8.28
N GLY A 34 -0.25 -3.67 7.76
CA GLY A 34 -1.14 -2.70 8.41
C GLY A 34 -1.01 -1.23 8.04
N SER A 35 0.08 -0.78 7.41
CA SER A 35 0.16 0.62 6.99
C SER A 35 -0.56 0.80 5.66
N GLN A 36 -1.86 1.11 5.69
CA GLN A 36 -2.59 1.67 4.54
C GLN A 36 -1.86 2.94 4.08
N HIS A 37 -0.95 2.83 3.12
CA HIS A 37 -0.14 3.95 2.66
C HIS A 37 -0.99 4.91 1.82
N VAL A 38 -0.85 6.22 2.04
CA VAL A 38 -1.45 7.22 1.15
C VAL A 38 -0.73 7.12 -0.20
N PRO A 39 -1.43 7.07 -1.34
CA PRO A 39 -0.78 6.92 -2.64
C PRO A 39 0.22 8.04 -2.92
N ASP A 40 1.37 7.67 -3.48
CA ASP A 40 2.38 8.61 -3.95
C ASP A 40 1.87 9.40 -5.18
N PRO A 41 1.98 10.75 -5.20
CA PRO A 41 1.34 11.57 -6.21
C PRO A 41 2.03 11.42 -7.57
N GLU A 42 3.36 11.25 -7.62
CA GLU A 42 4.11 11.02 -8.86
C GLU A 42 3.73 9.68 -9.49
N ARG A 43 3.67 8.61 -8.70
CA ARG A 43 3.21 7.30 -9.17
C ARG A 43 1.78 7.34 -9.66
N GLN A 44 0.91 8.07 -8.96
CA GLN A 44 -0.46 8.24 -9.39
C GLN A 44 -0.55 9.04 -10.70
N LEU A 45 0.21 10.12 -10.82
CA LEU A 45 0.29 10.91 -12.05
C LEU A 45 0.77 10.05 -13.21
N GLU A 46 1.85 9.29 -13.05
CA GLU A 46 2.39 8.39 -14.08
C GLU A 46 1.32 7.39 -14.56
N ARG A 47 0.57 6.78 -13.63
CA ARG A 47 -0.51 5.84 -13.97
C ARG A 47 -1.65 6.53 -14.72
N LEU A 48 -2.03 7.73 -14.32
CA LEU A 48 -3.07 8.49 -15.03
C LEU A 48 -2.60 8.90 -16.42
N SER A 49 -1.36 9.35 -16.55
CA SER A 49 -0.74 9.72 -17.82
C SER A 49 -0.77 8.58 -18.82
N ARG A 50 -0.41 7.36 -18.38
CA ARG A 50 -0.44 6.17 -19.24
C ARG A 50 -1.84 5.69 -19.56
N LYS A 51 -2.79 5.84 -18.64
CA LYS A 51 -4.16 5.32 -18.82
C LYS A 51 -5.07 6.26 -19.60
N LEU A 52 -4.80 7.55 -19.59
CA LEU A 52 -5.64 8.59 -20.20
C LEU A 52 -4.90 9.38 -21.29
N ASP A 53 -3.68 8.95 -21.65
CA ASP A 53 -2.82 9.62 -22.63
C ASP A 53 -2.71 11.14 -22.37
N LEU A 54 -2.34 11.50 -21.13
CA LEU A 54 -2.33 12.90 -20.70
C LEU A 54 -1.23 13.71 -21.38
N ALA A 55 -1.60 14.86 -21.94
CA ALA A 55 -0.64 15.81 -22.49
C ALA A 55 0.24 16.46 -21.39
N PRO A 56 1.47 16.93 -21.69
CA PRO A 56 2.36 17.53 -20.70
C PRO A 56 1.72 18.68 -19.90
N GLY A 57 0.90 19.52 -20.56
CA GLY A 57 0.15 20.59 -19.90
C GLY A 57 -0.87 20.07 -18.88
N GLN A 58 -1.61 19.02 -19.22
CA GLN A 58 -2.55 18.38 -18.29
C GLN A 58 -1.83 17.74 -17.10
N GLN A 59 -0.68 17.10 -17.34
CA GLN A 59 0.14 16.52 -16.27
C GLN A 59 0.63 17.59 -15.29
N ALA A 60 1.07 18.74 -15.80
CA ALA A 60 1.49 19.88 -14.98
C ALA A 60 0.34 20.46 -14.14
N GLN A 61 -0.88 20.49 -14.68
CA GLN A 61 -2.07 20.92 -13.93
C GLN A 61 -2.53 19.89 -12.89
N LEU A 62 -2.35 18.59 -13.17
CA LEU A 62 -2.78 17.52 -12.28
C LEU A 62 -1.83 17.31 -11.09
N ARG A 63 -0.51 17.50 -11.27
CA ARG A 63 0.48 17.33 -10.20
C ARG A 63 0.09 18.03 -8.88
N PRO A 64 -0.18 19.35 -8.84
CA PRO A 64 -0.53 20.03 -7.59
C PRO A 64 -1.86 19.55 -6.98
N ILE A 65 -2.82 19.09 -7.80
CA ILE A 65 -4.08 18.51 -7.30
C ILE A 65 -3.80 17.20 -6.55
N LEU A 66 -2.90 16.37 -7.09
CA LEU A 66 -2.52 15.08 -6.48
C LEU A 66 -1.68 15.26 -5.22
N GLU A 67 -0.73 16.20 -5.23
CA GLU A 67 0.06 16.57 -4.06
C GLU A 67 -0.84 17.06 -2.93
N ARG A 68 -1.77 17.99 -3.23
CA ARG A 68 -2.70 18.50 -2.25
C ARG A 68 -3.59 17.42 -1.67
N ARG A 69 -4.12 16.53 -2.51
CA ARG A 69 -4.91 15.38 -2.07
C ARG A 69 -4.15 14.51 -1.08
N ARG A 70 -2.86 14.22 -1.35
CA ARG A 70 -2.02 13.45 -0.44
C ARG A 70 -1.86 14.16 0.90
N GLN A 71 -1.50 15.45 0.88
CA GLN A 71 -1.32 16.24 2.10
C GLN A 71 -2.59 16.27 2.96
N ASP A 72 -3.76 16.51 2.34
CA ASP A 72 -5.03 16.54 3.06
C ASP A 72 -5.39 15.16 3.67
N LEU A 73 -5.11 14.06 2.95
CA LEU A 73 -5.32 12.70 3.46
C LEU A 73 -4.35 12.35 4.60
N GLU A 74 -3.09 12.77 4.50
CA GLU A 74 -2.10 12.61 5.56
C GLU A 74 -2.50 13.39 6.82
N ALA A 75 -2.99 14.63 6.66
CA ALA A 75 -3.50 15.43 7.76
C ALA A 75 -4.70 14.76 8.45
N VAL A 76 -5.70 14.29 7.69
CA VAL A 76 -6.86 13.56 8.23
C VAL A 76 -6.46 12.26 8.94
N ARG A 77 -5.41 11.58 8.46
CA ARG A 77 -4.88 10.38 9.10
C ARG A 77 -4.16 10.69 10.42
N ALA A 78 -3.37 11.76 10.44
CA ALA A 78 -2.60 12.20 11.59
C ALA A 78 -3.47 12.84 12.69
N ASP A 79 -4.65 13.34 12.32
CA ASP A 79 -5.59 13.95 13.26
C ASP A 79 -6.19 12.90 14.22
N THR A 80 -5.70 12.90 15.46
CA THR A 80 -6.12 12.00 16.54
C THR A 80 -7.40 12.46 17.23
N SER A 81 -7.89 13.67 16.93
CA SER A 81 -9.14 14.18 17.51
C SER A 81 -10.39 13.61 16.83
N LEU A 82 -10.25 13.08 15.61
CA LEU A 82 -11.36 12.55 14.83
C LEU A 82 -11.70 11.11 15.17
N SER A 83 -13.00 10.83 15.26
CA SER A 83 -13.49 9.46 15.28
C SER A 83 -13.16 8.72 13.96
N PRO A 84 -13.14 7.38 13.96
CA PRO A 84 -12.94 6.61 12.74
C PRO A 84 -14.01 6.87 11.66
N ALA A 85 -15.24 7.24 12.05
CA ALA A 85 -16.31 7.57 11.12
C ALA A 85 -16.06 8.93 10.44
N GLU A 86 -15.73 9.96 11.23
CA GLU A 86 -15.41 11.30 10.73
C GLU A 86 -14.16 11.28 9.84
N ARG A 87 -13.12 10.55 10.24
CA ARG A 87 -11.91 10.37 9.42
C ARG A 87 -12.24 9.80 8.04
N ARG A 88 -13.10 8.77 7.98
CA ARG A 88 -13.55 8.19 6.71
C ARG A 88 -14.40 9.15 5.89
N ALA A 89 -15.29 9.90 6.55
CA ALA A 89 -16.14 10.89 5.88
C ALA A 89 -15.29 12.02 5.25
N LYS A 90 -14.35 12.59 6.01
CA LYS A 90 -13.40 13.60 5.51
C LYS A 90 -12.53 13.06 4.38
N ALA A 91 -11.96 11.86 4.54
CA ALA A 91 -11.19 11.23 3.48
C ALA A 91 -12.03 11.03 2.21
N ALA A 92 -13.26 10.54 2.33
CA ALA A 92 -14.15 10.38 1.18
C ALA A 92 -14.49 11.72 0.50
N GLN A 93 -14.63 12.80 1.26
CA GLN A 93 -14.84 14.14 0.72
C GLN A 93 -13.61 14.62 -0.05
N ILE A 94 -12.41 14.56 0.54
CA ILE A 94 -11.14 14.89 -0.14
C ILE A 94 -11.01 14.08 -1.44
N LEU A 95 -11.33 12.78 -1.40
CA LEU A 95 -11.29 11.95 -2.59
C LEU A 95 -12.26 12.47 -3.68
N ARG A 96 -13.51 12.79 -3.34
CA ARG A 96 -14.49 13.31 -4.32
C ARG A 96 -14.09 14.69 -4.86
N ASP A 97 -13.55 15.56 -4.01
CA ASP A 97 -13.19 16.92 -4.41
C ASP A 97 -12.02 16.91 -5.38
N SER A 98 -10.97 16.14 -5.09
CA SER A 98 -9.86 15.97 -6.04
C SER A 98 -10.29 15.29 -7.34
N GLU A 99 -11.25 14.35 -7.30
CA GLU A 99 -11.79 13.73 -8.53
C GLU A 99 -12.45 14.77 -9.43
N ARG A 100 -13.26 15.69 -8.87
CA ARG A 100 -13.88 16.77 -9.65
C ARG A 100 -12.84 17.70 -10.28
N GLN A 101 -11.79 18.04 -9.52
CA GLN A 101 -10.68 18.85 -10.03
C GLN A 101 -9.93 18.14 -11.15
N ILE A 102 -9.65 16.84 -11.02
CA ILE A 102 -9.03 16.03 -12.07
C ILE A 102 -9.91 16.05 -13.33
N GLU A 103 -11.21 15.77 -13.21
CA GLU A 103 -12.15 15.72 -14.34
C GLU A 103 -12.24 17.04 -15.12
N SER A 104 -12.02 18.18 -14.46
CA SER A 104 -11.99 19.50 -15.09
C SER A 104 -10.78 19.74 -16.01
N VAL A 105 -9.70 18.99 -15.83
CA VAL A 105 -8.46 19.08 -16.65
C VAL A 105 -8.49 18.14 -17.86
N LEU A 106 -9.37 17.13 -17.81
CA LEU A 106 -9.48 16.11 -18.86
C LEU A 106 -10.30 16.62 -20.06
N THR A 107 -10.10 16.01 -21.22
CA THR A 107 -11.02 16.14 -22.36
C THR A 107 -12.26 15.26 -22.16
N ASP A 108 -13.30 15.43 -22.98
CA ASP A 108 -14.52 14.59 -22.91
C ASP A 108 -14.22 13.09 -23.05
N SER A 109 -13.37 12.73 -24.03
CA SER A 109 -12.96 11.34 -24.26
C SER A 109 -12.20 10.77 -23.06
N GLN A 110 -11.25 11.52 -22.51
CA GLN A 110 -10.50 11.12 -21.31
C GLN A 110 -11.39 11.00 -20.08
N ARG A 111 -12.41 11.87 -19.93
CA ARG A 111 -13.41 11.77 -18.85
C ARG A 111 -14.19 10.47 -18.92
N GLN A 112 -14.62 10.06 -20.11
CA GLN A 112 -15.34 8.79 -20.30
C GLN A 112 -14.46 7.59 -19.92
N GLN A 113 -13.19 7.58 -20.36
CA GLN A 113 -12.24 6.53 -20.00
C GLN A 113 -11.94 6.51 -18.49
N TRP A 114 -11.82 7.68 -17.87
CA TRP A 114 -11.65 7.83 -16.43
C TRP A 114 -12.84 7.25 -15.65
N GLN A 115 -14.07 7.56 -16.06
CA GLN A 115 -15.27 7.01 -15.44
C GLN A 115 -15.35 5.48 -15.58
N ALA A 116 -15.04 4.94 -16.76
CA ALA A 116 -14.99 3.50 -17.00
C ALA A 116 -13.97 2.79 -16.09
N LEU A 117 -12.76 3.36 -15.96
CA LEU A 117 -11.73 2.84 -15.06
C LEU A 117 -12.22 2.80 -13.60
N ARG A 118 -12.88 3.87 -13.15
CA ARG A 118 -13.44 3.96 -11.79
C ARG A 118 -14.55 2.94 -11.56
N GLN A 119 -15.44 2.75 -12.52
CA GLN A 119 -16.49 1.74 -12.42
C GLN A 119 -15.90 0.33 -12.34
N SER A 120 -14.89 0.02 -13.16
CA SER A 120 -14.20 -1.27 -13.09
C SER A 120 -13.55 -1.50 -11.72
N MET A 121 -12.88 -0.50 -11.13
CA MET A 121 -12.30 -0.66 -9.79
C MET A 121 -13.35 -0.90 -8.70
N ARG A 122 -14.54 -0.29 -8.81
CA ARG A 122 -15.66 -0.52 -7.89
C ARG A 122 -16.20 -1.94 -8.00
N GLN A 123 -16.30 -2.48 -9.23
CA GLN A 123 -16.79 -3.84 -9.47
C GLN A 123 -15.80 -4.90 -8.96
N HIS A 124 -14.50 -4.66 -9.06
CA HIS A 124 -13.47 -5.58 -8.60
C HIS A 124 -13.20 -5.52 -7.08
N HIS A 125 -13.81 -4.57 -6.35
CA HIS A 125 -13.82 -4.53 -4.89
C HIS A 125 -15.26 -4.72 -4.36
N PRO A 126 -15.87 -5.92 -4.47
CA PRO A 126 -17.24 -6.16 -4.02
C PRO A 126 -17.43 -6.07 -2.48
N GLY A 127 -16.40 -5.71 -1.71
CA GLY A 127 -16.44 -5.68 -0.24
C GLY A 127 -16.80 -4.34 0.42
N ARG A 128 -17.26 -3.31 -0.31
CA ARG A 128 -17.69 -2.04 0.31
C ARG A 128 -18.94 -1.48 -0.36
N ALA A 129 -20.08 -2.12 -0.07
CA ALA A 129 -21.38 -1.47 -0.23
C ALA A 129 -21.43 -0.16 0.59
N PRO A 130 -22.15 0.87 0.13
CA PRO A 130 -22.36 2.07 0.93
C PRO A 130 -23.16 1.70 2.19
N ALA A 131 -22.58 1.96 3.37
CA ALA A 131 -23.27 1.91 4.66
C ALA A 131 -24.26 3.07 4.80
N ALA A 132 -25.11 3.28 3.79
CA ALA A 132 -26.10 4.36 3.71
C ALA A 132 -27.53 3.81 3.54
N ALA A 133 -27.80 2.59 4.00
CA ALA A 133 -29.13 2.00 4.01
C ALA A 133 -29.48 1.27 5.34
N ALA A 134 -28.81 1.63 6.44
CA ALA A 134 -29.18 1.17 7.79
C ALA A 134 -29.31 2.38 8.73
N SER A 135 -30.21 3.29 8.36
CA SER A 135 -30.77 4.30 9.24
C SER A 135 -32.25 4.42 8.90
N THR A 136 -32.97 3.36 9.23
CA THR A 136 -34.41 3.35 9.52
C THR A 136 -34.44 2.87 10.97
N VAL A 137 -34.27 3.73 11.98
CA VAL A 137 -35.30 4.61 12.54
C VAL A 137 -36.65 3.90 12.60
N ASP A 138 -36.91 3.34 13.79
CA ASP A 138 -38.14 3.44 14.56
C ASP A 138 -39.46 2.91 13.96
N HIS A 139 -39.89 1.74 14.44
CA HIS A 139 -41.16 1.51 15.16
C HIS A 139 -41.16 0.15 15.85
#